data_AF-A0AAE4FZW8-F1
#
_entry.id   AF-A0AAE4FZW8-F1
#
_cell.length_a   1.000
_cell.length_b   1.000
_cell.length_c   1.000
_cell.angle_alpha   90.00
_cell.angle_beta   90.00
_cell.angle_gamma   90.00
#
_symmetry.space_group_name_H-M   'P 1'
#
loop_
_entity.id
_entity.type
_entity.pdbx_description
1 polymer ?
#
loop_
_entity_poly.entity_id
_entity_poly.type
_entity_poly.pdbx_seq_one_letter_code
_entity_poly.pdbx_strand_id
1 'polypeptide(L)'
;MRLTGSAPSLRQHTITAPVPSWRHPDHVVLETCVEDVEGVRISARAGADRAELGANLTATGTTPSIGTIEAAIFAAAEQVEQRRAQAGAHWADKPEAAAPFGLRILIRPRGGSFVYDADEGRAMIADVRRIATLALEMAEFTRPQATGGGRTTLPPAVDLGFVVGALTEDGTIDRGLVRLLVDMANGAPVTFHRAFDQCRDTVEAYGNLEGLGVRYVLTSGAAQTAADGASVIAGLVASGGPTVVAAGAVRPDGLVDLVESTGVREVHMRCPREGMSPDEPQRTDEALVRRAVETVRAVPLPK
;
A
#
# COMPACT_ATOMS: atom_id res chain seq x y z
N MET A 1 -19.44 17.43 25.60
CA MET A 1 -18.89 16.46 26.58
C MET A 1 -17.39 16.38 26.32
N ARG A 2 -16.56 16.92 27.23
CA ARG A 2 -15.09 16.94 27.08
C ARG A 2 -14.56 15.53 27.36
N LEU A 3 -13.86 14.93 26.40
CA LEU A 3 -13.13 13.67 26.61
C LEU A 3 -11.81 13.98 27.34
N THR A 4 -11.90 14.31 28.62
CA THR A 4 -10.76 14.24 29.54
C THR A 4 -10.78 12.86 30.19
N GLY A 5 -10.30 11.87 29.45
CA GLY A 5 -10.02 10.53 29.95
C GLY A 5 -8.58 10.20 29.58
N SER A 6 -7.74 10.01 30.59
CA SER A 6 -6.34 9.60 30.47
C SER A 6 -6.16 8.54 29.38
N ALA A 7 -5.32 8.83 28.40
CA ALA A 7 -4.96 7.91 27.33
C ALA A 7 -4.55 6.55 27.94
N PRO A 8 -5.04 5.42 27.40
CA PRO A 8 -4.52 4.10 27.76
C PRO A 8 -3.00 4.12 27.54
N SER A 9 -2.27 3.49 28.46
CA SER A 9 -0.81 3.46 28.47
C SER A 9 -0.24 3.23 27.07
N LEU A 10 0.67 4.12 26.67
CA LEU A 10 1.46 4.06 25.44
C LEU A 10 2.27 2.76 25.44
N ARG A 11 1.66 1.64 25.06
CA ARG A 11 2.42 0.51 24.56
C ARG A 11 3.00 1.00 23.24
N GLN A 12 4.30 1.28 23.25
CA GLN A 12 5.10 1.30 22.04
C GLN A 12 4.78 0.00 21.31
N HIS A 13 3.97 0.08 20.24
CA HIS A 13 3.88 -1.01 19.28
C HIS A 13 5.17 -0.90 18.49
N THR A 14 6.26 -1.37 19.09
CA THR A 14 7.39 -1.82 18.28
C THR A 14 6.81 -2.86 17.34
N ILE A 15 7.00 -2.70 16.04
CA ILE A 15 6.73 -3.75 15.07
C ILE A 15 7.73 -4.88 15.41
N THR A 16 7.37 -5.74 16.37
CA THR A 16 8.27 -6.76 16.94
C THR A 16 8.27 -8.04 16.13
N ALA A 17 7.26 -8.26 15.30
CA ALA A 17 7.24 -9.38 14.37
C ALA A 17 8.24 -9.10 13.24
N PRO A 18 9.19 -10.02 12.97
CA PRO A 18 10.10 -9.87 11.85
C PRO A 18 9.29 -9.74 10.56
N VAL A 19 9.63 -8.74 9.76
CA VAL A 19 8.97 -8.49 8.48
C VAL A 19 9.24 -9.68 7.57
N PRO A 20 8.20 -10.33 7.00
CA PRO A 20 8.42 -11.46 6.12
C PRO A 20 9.32 -11.10 4.93
N SER A 21 10.22 -12.01 4.55
CA SER A 21 11.21 -11.78 3.49
C SER A 21 10.59 -11.41 2.15
N TRP A 22 9.40 -11.93 1.84
CA TRP A 22 8.68 -11.62 0.60
C TRP A 22 8.18 -10.16 0.49
N ARG A 23 8.30 -9.36 1.57
CA ARG A 23 8.05 -7.91 1.52
C ARG A 23 9.31 -7.10 1.17
N HIS A 24 10.46 -7.75 1.02
CA HIS A 24 11.74 -7.13 0.71
C HIS A 24 12.41 -7.86 -0.45
N PRO A 25 11.86 -7.77 -1.66
CA PRO A 25 12.42 -8.49 -2.78
C PRO A 25 13.69 -7.79 -3.33
N ASP A 26 14.47 -8.53 -4.11
CA ASP A 26 15.77 -8.10 -4.65
C ASP A 26 15.67 -7.15 -5.86
N HIS A 27 14.51 -6.50 -6.04
CA HIS A 27 14.22 -5.54 -7.11
C HIS A 27 13.43 -4.34 -6.54
N VAL A 28 13.13 -3.35 -7.37
CA VAL A 28 12.27 -2.22 -6.99
C VAL A 28 10.80 -2.67 -6.99
N VAL A 29 10.12 -2.56 -5.86
CA VAL A 29 8.71 -2.98 -5.73
C VAL A 29 7.81 -2.06 -6.55
N LEU A 30 6.98 -2.65 -7.42
CA LEU A 30 5.93 -1.93 -8.12
C LEU A 30 4.58 -2.09 -7.41
N GLU A 31 4.04 -0.97 -6.92
CA GLU A 31 2.64 -0.84 -6.54
C GLU A 31 1.84 -0.15 -7.64
N THR A 32 0.74 -0.77 -8.07
CA THR A 32 -0.18 -0.20 -9.06
C THR A 32 -1.42 0.40 -8.41
N CYS A 33 -1.86 1.59 -8.81
CA CYS A 33 -3.11 2.21 -8.32
C CYS A 33 -4.27 1.82 -9.23
N VAL A 34 -5.25 1.09 -8.71
CA VAL A 34 -6.34 0.50 -9.49
C VAL A 34 -7.71 0.81 -8.88
N GLU A 35 -8.74 0.88 -9.72
CA GLU A 35 -10.10 1.27 -9.32
C GLU A 35 -11.09 0.10 -9.26
N ASP A 36 -10.75 -1.04 -9.89
CA ASP A 36 -11.65 -2.17 -10.03
C ASP A 36 -10.95 -3.53 -9.89
N VAL A 37 -11.77 -4.59 -9.85
CA VAL A 37 -11.31 -5.97 -9.70
C VAL A 37 -10.45 -6.42 -10.89
N GLU A 38 -10.78 -5.98 -12.11
CA GLU A 38 -9.99 -6.35 -13.29
C GLU A 38 -8.61 -5.69 -13.26
N GLY A 39 -8.50 -4.46 -12.75
CA GLY A 39 -7.23 -3.80 -12.53
C GLY A 39 -6.34 -4.57 -11.56
N VAL A 40 -6.90 -5.05 -10.44
CA VAL A 40 -6.18 -5.94 -9.49
C VAL A 40 -5.71 -7.22 -10.20
N ARG A 41 -6.59 -7.85 -10.98
CA ARG A 41 -6.26 -9.07 -11.73
C ARG A 41 -5.15 -8.83 -12.75
N ILE A 42 -5.25 -7.75 -13.54
CA ILE A 42 -4.23 -7.34 -14.51
C ILE A 42 -2.89 -7.14 -13.81
N SER A 43 -2.87 -6.41 -12.70
CA SER A 43 -1.64 -6.14 -11.95
C SER A 43 -0.96 -7.41 -11.46
N ALA A 44 -1.73 -8.32 -10.86
CA ALA A 44 -1.21 -9.61 -10.39
C ALA A 44 -0.70 -10.48 -11.56
N ARG A 45 -1.46 -10.57 -12.66
CA ARG A 45 -1.11 -11.34 -13.86
C ARG A 45 0.11 -10.80 -14.60
N ALA A 46 0.26 -9.48 -14.63
CA ALA A 46 1.37 -8.80 -15.31
C ALA A 46 2.68 -8.83 -14.50
N GLY A 47 2.63 -9.21 -13.22
CA GLY A 47 3.81 -9.37 -12.37
C GLY A 47 4.13 -8.15 -11.51
N ALA A 48 3.19 -7.23 -11.32
CA ALA A 48 3.34 -6.21 -10.28
C ALA A 48 3.40 -6.90 -8.91
N ASP A 49 4.15 -6.32 -7.98
CA ASP A 49 4.29 -6.89 -6.64
C ASP A 49 3.06 -6.59 -5.77
N ARG A 50 2.38 -5.46 -6.07
CA ARG A 50 1.26 -4.95 -5.28
C ARG A 50 0.27 -4.13 -6.10
N ALA A 51 -0.97 -4.06 -5.63
CA ALA A 51 -1.92 -3.05 -6.03
C ALA A 51 -2.49 -2.29 -4.81
N GLU A 52 -2.69 -0.98 -4.96
CA GLU A 52 -3.57 -0.16 -4.14
C GLU A 52 -4.94 -0.07 -4.82
N LEU A 53 -5.96 -0.61 -4.17
CA LEU A 53 -7.35 -0.55 -4.62
C LEU A 53 -8.07 0.62 -3.96
N GLY A 54 -8.56 1.54 -4.79
CA GLY A 54 -9.47 2.62 -4.40
C GLY A 54 -10.74 2.62 -5.25
N ALA A 55 -11.62 3.59 -4.98
CA ALA A 55 -12.74 3.94 -5.85
C ALA A 55 -12.67 5.42 -6.23
N ASN A 56 -13.33 5.84 -7.30
CA ASN A 56 -13.40 7.24 -7.74
C ASN A 56 -12.00 7.86 -7.95
N LEU A 57 -11.08 7.12 -8.58
CA LEU A 57 -9.69 7.53 -8.72
C LEU A 57 -9.55 8.74 -9.64
N THR A 58 -10.41 8.90 -10.63
CA THR A 58 -10.41 10.09 -11.52
C THR A 58 -10.70 11.38 -10.76
N ALA A 59 -11.47 11.31 -9.67
CA ALA A 59 -11.76 12.45 -8.80
C ALA A 59 -10.69 12.63 -7.72
N THR A 60 -10.71 11.78 -6.69
CA THR A 60 -9.82 11.94 -5.53
C THR A 60 -9.31 10.62 -4.95
N GLY A 61 -9.93 9.49 -5.27
CA GLY A 61 -9.74 8.24 -4.54
C GLY A 61 -10.50 8.22 -3.22
N THR A 62 -11.34 7.21 -3.03
CA THR A 62 -12.14 6.94 -1.83
C THR A 62 -12.11 5.45 -1.49
N THR A 63 -12.61 5.07 -0.31
CA THR A 63 -12.77 3.67 0.08
C THR A 63 -13.64 2.91 -0.94
N PRO A 64 -13.18 1.77 -1.48
CA PRO A 64 -14.00 0.91 -2.34
C PRO A 64 -15.04 0.15 -1.51
N SER A 65 -16.11 -0.34 -2.15
CA SER A 65 -17.14 -1.11 -1.46
C SER A 65 -16.58 -2.45 -0.96
N ILE A 66 -17.13 -2.98 0.14
CA ILE A 66 -16.67 -4.25 0.72
C ILE A 66 -16.77 -5.42 -0.28
N GLY A 67 -17.80 -5.45 -1.14
CA GLY A 67 -17.94 -6.46 -2.19
C GLY A 67 -16.88 -6.34 -3.29
N THR A 68 -16.41 -5.13 -3.60
CA THR A 68 -15.27 -4.93 -4.53
C THR A 68 -13.99 -5.45 -3.91
N ILE A 69 -13.77 -5.22 -2.61
CA ILE A 69 -12.60 -5.70 -1.88
C ILE A 69 -12.56 -7.24 -1.84
N GLU A 70 -13.68 -7.88 -1.50
CA GLU A 70 -13.80 -9.33 -1.48
C GLU A 70 -13.51 -9.95 -2.86
N ALA A 71 -14.12 -9.40 -3.92
CA ALA A 71 -13.87 -9.84 -5.29
C ALA A 71 -12.41 -9.61 -5.73
N ALA A 72 -11.78 -8.52 -5.29
CA ALA A 72 -10.37 -8.24 -5.57
C ALA A 72 -9.42 -9.21 -4.86
N ILE A 73 -9.71 -9.59 -3.60
CA ILE A 73 -8.94 -10.62 -2.89
C ILE A 73 -9.00 -11.94 -3.68
N PHE A 74 -10.21 -12.36 -4.09
CA PHE A 74 -10.38 -13.58 -4.87
C PHE A 74 -9.64 -13.52 -6.21
N ALA A 75 -9.77 -12.40 -6.95
CA ALA A 75 -9.11 -12.23 -8.25
C ALA A 75 -7.57 -12.25 -8.14
N ALA A 76 -7.01 -11.61 -7.12
CA ALA A 76 -5.57 -11.65 -6.85
C ALA A 76 -5.11 -13.08 -6.47
N ALA A 77 -5.86 -13.75 -5.58
CA ALA A 77 -5.55 -15.12 -5.16
C ALA A 77 -5.55 -16.10 -6.35
N GLU A 78 -6.54 -16.00 -7.23
CA GLU A 78 -6.62 -16.82 -8.44
C GLU A 78 -5.36 -16.69 -9.31
N GLN A 79 -4.84 -15.47 -9.51
CA GLN A 79 -3.63 -15.26 -10.30
C GLN A 79 -2.38 -15.84 -9.62
N VAL A 80 -2.29 -15.72 -8.29
CA VAL A 80 -1.18 -16.31 -7.53
C VAL A 80 -1.22 -17.84 -7.57
N GLU A 81 -2.41 -18.44 -7.44
CA GLU A 81 -2.57 -19.90 -7.55
C GLU A 81 -2.28 -20.41 -8.97
N GLN A 82 -2.67 -19.67 -10.01
CA GLN A 82 -2.31 -19.99 -11.39
C GLN A 82 -0.78 -19.97 -11.58
N ARG A 83 -0.08 -18.97 -11.04
CA ARG A 83 1.39 -18.89 -11.07
C ARG A 83 2.05 -20.04 -10.30
N ARG A 84 1.52 -20.40 -9.12
CA ARG A 84 1.99 -21.56 -8.33
C ARG A 84 1.80 -22.88 -9.07
N ALA A 85 0.64 -23.06 -9.71
CA ALA A 85 0.35 -24.26 -10.50
C ALA A 85 1.32 -24.39 -11.70
N GLN A 86 1.60 -23.30 -12.40
CA GLN A 86 2.59 -23.26 -13.50
C GLN A 86 4.02 -23.58 -13.01
N ALA A 87 4.36 -23.13 -11.80
CA ALA A 87 5.65 -23.41 -11.17
C ALA A 87 5.82 -24.87 -10.71
N GLY A 88 4.73 -25.62 -10.55
CA GLY A 88 4.69 -27.05 -10.21
C GLY A 88 4.80 -27.35 -8.72
N ALA A 89 5.03 -28.63 -8.37
CA ALA A 89 4.98 -29.13 -7.00
C ALA A 89 5.96 -28.45 -6.01
N HIS A 90 7.03 -27.84 -6.54
CA HIS A 90 8.07 -27.14 -5.77
C HIS A 90 7.98 -25.62 -5.91
N TRP A 91 6.79 -25.07 -6.16
CA TRP A 91 6.60 -23.63 -6.29
C TRP A 91 7.08 -22.84 -5.06
N ALA A 92 7.04 -23.45 -3.87
CA ALA A 92 7.45 -22.80 -2.63
C ALA A 92 8.96 -22.49 -2.58
N ASP A 93 9.77 -23.24 -3.35
CA ASP A 93 11.22 -23.05 -3.45
C ASP A 93 11.59 -21.97 -4.47
N LYS A 94 10.62 -21.48 -5.25
CA LYS A 94 10.79 -20.48 -6.30
C LYS A 94 10.30 -19.11 -5.81
N PRO A 95 11.18 -18.14 -5.53
CA PRO A 95 10.80 -16.86 -4.93
C PRO A 95 9.65 -16.15 -5.68
N GLU A 96 9.69 -16.15 -7.01
CA GLU A 96 8.68 -15.51 -7.87
C GLU A 96 7.30 -16.17 -7.78
N ALA A 97 7.25 -17.49 -7.59
CA ALA A 97 5.98 -18.22 -7.45
C ALA A 97 5.46 -18.17 -6.01
N ALA A 98 6.38 -18.19 -5.03
CA ALA A 98 6.08 -18.17 -3.61
C ALA A 98 5.58 -16.80 -3.12
N ALA A 99 6.10 -15.70 -3.67
CA ALA A 99 5.76 -14.35 -3.23
C ALA A 99 4.24 -14.09 -3.27
N PRO A 100 3.58 -13.62 -2.20
CA PRO A 100 2.17 -13.21 -2.28
C PRO A 100 2.02 -12.00 -3.21
N PHE A 101 0.81 -11.78 -3.71
CA PHE A 101 0.45 -10.49 -4.29
C PHE A 101 -0.01 -9.53 -3.19
N GLY A 102 0.60 -8.36 -3.09
CA GLY A 102 0.14 -7.35 -2.15
C GLY A 102 -1.17 -6.71 -2.60
N LEU A 103 -2.12 -6.55 -1.69
CA LEU A 103 -3.33 -5.76 -1.93
C LEU A 103 -3.49 -4.74 -0.81
N ARG A 104 -3.45 -3.45 -1.14
CA ARG A 104 -3.64 -2.35 -0.19
C ARG A 104 -4.98 -1.70 -0.44
N ILE A 105 -5.79 -1.55 0.60
CA ILE A 105 -7.12 -0.94 0.48
C ILE A 105 -7.05 0.51 0.95
N LEU A 106 -7.41 1.43 0.07
CA LEU A 106 -7.57 2.84 0.43
C LEU A 106 -8.73 3.00 1.42
N ILE A 107 -8.47 3.69 2.52
CA ILE A 107 -9.46 4.08 3.53
C ILE A 107 -9.55 5.60 3.52
N ARG A 108 -10.57 6.10 2.82
CA ARG A 108 -10.82 7.53 2.66
C ARG A 108 -12.31 7.75 2.39
N PRO A 109 -13.06 8.33 3.34
CA PRO A 109 -14.52 8.37 3.27
C PRO A 109 -15.03 9.35 2.21
N ARG A 110 -14.22 10.36 1.83
CA ARG A 110 -14.55 11.36 0.81
C ARG A 110 -13.31 12.01 0.21
N GLY A 111 -13.51 12.73 -0.89
CA GLY A 111 -12.52 13.65 -1.44
C GLY A 111 -12.30 14.91 -0.60
N GLY A 112 -11.48 15.82 -1.12
CA GLY A 112 -11.15 17.09 -0.47
C GLY A 112 -10.03 16.96 0.57
N SER A 113 -10.13 17.74 1.66
CA SER A 113 -9.14 17.78 2.74
C SER A 113 -9.03 16.44 3.48
N PHE A 114 -7.91 16.28 4.19
CA PHE A 114 -7.65 15.13 5.07
C PHE A 114 -7.96 15.40 6.55
N VAL A 115 -8.63 16.52 6.83
CA VAL A 115 -9.18 16.83 8.15
C VAL A 115 -10.57 16.24 8.20
N TYR A 116 -10.78 15.32 9.13
CA TYR A 116 -12.03 14.58 9.26
C TYR A 116 -12.74 14.93 10.56
N ASP A 117 -14.06 14.98 10.50
CA ASP A 117 -14.85 15.08 11.71
C ASP A 117 -14.94 13.72 12.45
N ALA A 118 -15.65 13.72 13.58
CA ALA A 118 -15.76 12.53 14.41
C ALA A 118 -16.60 11.41 13.77
N ASP A 119 -17.56 11.73 12.90
CA ASP A 119 -18.39 10.74 12.20
C ASP A 119 -17.61 10.12 11.03
N GLU A 120 -16.86 10.93 10.30
CA GLU A 120 -15.95 10.48 9.24
C GLU A 120 -14.85 9.58 9.81
N GLY A 121 -14.24 9.98 10.93
CA GLY A 121 -13.27 9.13 11.64
C GLY A 121 -13.89 7.81 12.11
N ARG A 122 -15.14 7.81 12.60
CA ARG A 122 -15.87 6.59 12.96
C ARG A 122 -16.11 5.68 11.75
N ALA A 123 -16.46 6.25 10.60
CA ALA A 123 -16.65 5.49 9.37
C ALA A 123 -15.34 4.81 8.92
N MET A 124 -14.22 5.54 8.91
CA MET A 124 -12.90 4.99 8.58
C MET A 124 -12.50 3.83 9.51
N ILE A 125 -12.72 3.97 10.82
CA ILE A 125 -12.45 2.91 11.80
C ILE A 125 -13.33 1.69 11.53
N ALA A 126 -14.60 1.90 11.19
CA ALA A 126 -15.52 0.82 10.87
C ALA A 126 -15.11 0.08 9.58
N ASP A 127 -14.66 0.80 8.55
CA ASP A 127 -14.15 0.22 7.30
C ASP A 127 -12.93 -0.67 7.56
N VAL A 128 -11.89 -0.14 8.23
CA VAL A 128 -10.69 -0.92 8.56
C VAL A 128 -11.06 -2.19 9.33
N ARG A 129 -11.88 -2.05 10.37
CA ARG A 129 -12.31 -3.20 11.19
C ARG A 129 -13.05 -4.23 10.35
N ARG A 130 -13.99 -3.82 9.48
CA ARG A 130 -14.79 -4.74 8.65
C ARG A 130 -13.90 -5.47 7.64
N ILE A 131 -12.99 -4.76 7.00
CA ILE A 131 -12.05 -5.32 6.03
C ILE A 131 -11.07 -6.27 6.73
N ALA A 132 -10.59 -5.92 7.92
CA ALA A 132 -9.76 -6.81 8.72
C ALA A 132 -10.50 -8.10 9.08
N THR A 133 -11.80 -8.02 9.43
CA THR A 133 -12.65 -9.21 9.64
C THR A 133 -12.82 -10.03 8.37
N LEU A 134 -13.11 -9.40 7.22
CA LEU A 134 -13.20 -10.08 5.93
C LEU A 134 -11.91 -10.85 5.61
N ALA A 135 -10.75 -10.26 5.90
CA ALA A 135 -9.47 -10.93 5.73
C ALA A 135 -9.35 -12.20 6.60
N LEU A 136 -9.95 -12.23 7.79
CA LEU A 136 -10.03 -13.44 8.62
C LEU A 136 -10.96 -14.49 8.04
N GLU A 137 -12.09 -14.05 7.47
CA GLU A 137 -13.08 -14.94 6.84
C GLU A 137 -12.51 -15.60 5.58
N MET A 138 -11.61 -14.91 4.86
CA MET A 138 -10.90 -15.40 3.67
C MET A 138 -9.48 -15.90 3.99
N ALA A 139 -9.28 -16.48 5.18
CA ALA A 139 -7.96 -16.85 5.69
C ALA A 139 -7.18 -17.83 4.78
N GLU A 140 -7.86 -18.64 3.99
CA GLU A 140 -7.26 -19.54 3.00
C GLU A 140 -6.42 -18.79 1.96
N PHE A 141 -6.77 -17.54 1.65
CA PHE A 141 -6.04 -16.71 0.70
C PHE A 141 -5.13 -15.69 1.38
N THR A 142 -5.55 -15.15 2.52
CA THR A 142 -4.94 -13.96 3.13
C THR A 142 -3.95 -14.27 4.26
N ARG A 143 -3.91 -15.53 4.74
CA ARG A 143 -3.04 -15.93 5.85
C ARG A 143 -2.04 -17.01 5.45
N PRO A 144 -0.85 -17.03 6.07
CA PRO A 144 0.09 -18.13 5.91
C PRO A 144 -0.57 -19.46 6.30
N GLN A 145 -0.35 -20.50 5.48
CA GLN A 145 -0.93 -21.83 5.69
C GLN A 145 0.09 -22.77 6.33
N ALA A 146 -0.31 -23.50 7.37
CA ALA A 146 0.57 -24.51 7.97
C ALA A 146 0.76 -25.70 7.02
N THR A 147 2.00 -26.15 6.83
CA THR A 147 2.25 -27.45 6.19
C THR A 147 2.11 -28.57 7.23
N GLY A 148 1.72 -29.77 6.79
CA GLY A 148 1.46 -30.93 7.66
C GLY A 148 2.63 -31.41 8.55
N GLY A 149 3.81 -30.78 8.45
CA GLY A 149 5.00 -31.04 9.27
C GLY A 149 5.30 -30.00 10.37
N GLY A 150 4.43 -29.00 10.57
CA GLY A 150 4.42 -28.12 11.76
C GLY A 150 5.56 -27.11 11.92
N ARG A 151 6.58 -27.10 11.04
CA ARG A 151 7.74 -26.20 11.15
C ARG A 151 7.83 -25.13 10.06
N THR A 152 7.09 -25.26 8.96
CA THR A 152 7.11 -24.31 7.85
C THR A 152 5.68 -23.88 7.51
N THR A 153 5.48 -22.58 7.35
CA THR A 153 4.23 -22.00 6.83
C THR A 153 4.44 -21.58 5.38
N LEU A 154 3.48 -21.90 4.54
CA LEU A 154 3.42 -21.37 3.18
C LEU A 154 2.96 -19.91 3.23
N PRO A 155 3.52 -19.03 2.40
CA PRO A 155 3.04 -17.65 2.31
C PRO A 155 1.58 -17.61 1.87
N PRO A 156 0.80 -16.59 2.28
CA PRO A 156 -0.55 -16.38 1.76
C PRO A 156 -0.52 -16.20 0.25
N ALA A 157 -1.68 -16.31 -0.42
CA ALA A 157 -1.79 -15.88 -1.80
C ALA A 157 -1.83 -14.35 -1.88
N VAL A 158 -2.57 -13.71 -0.96
CA VAL A 158 -2.76 -12.26 -0.91
C VAL A 158 -2.23 -11.70 0.40
N ASP A 159 -1.36 -10.70 0.31
CA ASP A 159 -0.92 -9.92 1.45
C ASP A 159 -1.76 -8.65 1.57
N LEU A 160 -2.81 -8.68 2.38
CA LEU A 160 -3.72 -7.54 2.56
C LEU A 160 -3.12 -6.46 3.48
N GLY A 161 -3.34 -5.19 3.14
CA GLY A 161 -2.96 -4.03 3.96
C GLY A 161 -3.87 -2.84 3.73
N PHE A 162 -3.57 -1.74 4.42
CA PHE A 162 -4.40 -0.53 4.41
C PHE A 162 -3.60 0.70 4.00
N VAL A 163 -4.25 1.62 3.30
CA VAL A 163 -3.70 2.94 2.95
C VAL A 163 -4.61 3.98 3.59
N VAL A 164 -4.06 4.80 4.48
CA VAL A 164 -4.81 5.77 5.29
C VAL A 164 -4.12 7.12 5.30
N GLY A 165 -4.79 8.14 5.80
CA GLY A 165 -4.10 9.32 6.32
C GLY A 165 -5.09 10.39 6.76
N ALA A 166 -4.76 11.05 7.86
CA ALA A 166 -5.58 12.07 8.48
C ALA A 166 -4.69 13.17 9.02
N LEU A 167 -5.11 14.41 8.83
CA LEU A 167 -4.44 15.61 9.29
C LEU A 167 -5.35 16.38 10.24
N THR A 168 -4.73 17.18 11.09
CA THR A 168 -5.39 18.21 11.90
C THR A 168 -5.59 19.48 11.05
N GLU A 169 -6.41 20.42 11.53
CA GLU A 169 -6.55 21.75 10.91
C GLU A 169 -5.21 22.51 10.87
N ASP A 170 -4.30 22.18 11.77
CA ASP A 170 -2.95 22.68 11.81
C ASP A 170 -2.03 22.07 10.72
N GLY A 171 -2.50 21.11 9.93
CA GLY A 171 -1.67 20.45 8.92
C GLY A 171 -0.59 19.56 9.54
N THR A 172 -0.80 19.08 10.77
CA THR A 172 0.00 18.00 11.36
C THR A 172 -0.77 16.69 11.27
N ILE A 173 -0.12 15.55 11.45
CA ILE A 173 -0.80 14.24 11.45
C ILE A 173 -1.81 14.18 12.61
N ASP A 174 -3.04 13.76 12.34
CA ASP A 174 -3.97 13.36 13.40
C ASP A 174 -3.52 12.01 13.99
N ARG A 175 -2.63 12.11 14.98
CA ARG A 175 -2.02 10.96 15.64
C ARG A 175 -3.05 10.05 16.30
N GLY A 176 -4.15 10.61 16.81
CA GLY A 176 -5.18 9.87 17.50
C GLY A 176 -5.96 8.97 16.55
N LEU A 177 -6.46 9.56 15.46
CA LEU A 177 -7.19 8.80 14.43
C LEU A 177 -6.28 7.79 13.74
N VAL A 178 -5.08 8.20 13.31
CA VAL A 178 -4.13 7.29 12.65
C VAL A 178 -3.79 6.10 13.54
N ARG A 179 -3.58 6.32 14.84
CA ARG A 179 -3.30 5.22 15.77
C ARG A 179 -4.47 4.24 15.85
N LEU A 180 -5.70 4.73 15.97
CA LEU A 180 -6.89 3.87 15.99
C LEU A 180 -7.02 3.04 14.71
N LEU A 181 -6.73 3.63 13.55
CA LEU A 181 -6.76 2.91 12.27
C LEU A 181 -5.68 1.82 12.22
N VAL A 182 -4.46 2.11 12.69
CA VAL A 182 -3.38 1.10 12.77
C VAL A 182 -3.74 -0.03 13.72
N ASP A 183 -4.31 0.28 14.89
CA ASP A 183 -4.71 -0.75 15.86
C ASP A 183 -5.83 -1.65 15.28
N MET A 184 -6.78 -1.08 14.52
CA MET A 184 -7.83 -1.84 13.84
C MET A 184 -7.34 -2.67 12.64
N ALA A 185 -6.20 -2.32 12.05
CA ALA A 185 -5.58 -3.11 10.98
C ALA A 185 -5.09 -4.49 11.47
N ASN A 186 -5.05 -4.72 12.79
CA ASN A 186 -4.78 -6.02 13.42
C ASN A 186 -3.49 -6.69 12.90
N GLY A 187 -2.42 -5.90 12.79
CA GLY A 187 -1.10 -6.34 12.33
C GLY A 187 -0.91 -6.35 10.82
N ALA A 188 -1.96 -6.07 10.03
CA ALA A 188 -1.79 -5.80 8.60
C ALA A 188 -0.96 -4.51 8.40
N PRO A 189 -0.11 -4.45 7.37
CA PRO A 189 0.69 -3.27 7.07
C PRO A 189 -0.18 -2.05 6.76
N VAL A 190 0.24 -0.89 7.26
CA VAL A 190 -0.41 0.40 6.99
C VAL A 190 0.54 1.32 6.24
N THR A 191 0.03 1.89 5.15
CA THR A 191 0.65 2.97 4.38
C THR A 191 -0.02 4.30 4.73
N PHE A 192 0.77 5.34 5.03
CA PHE A 192 0.26 6.70 5.10
C PHE A 192 0.33 7.35 3.71
N HIS A 193 -0.81 7.71 3.15
CA HIS A 193 -0.91 8.21 1.78
C HIS A 193 -0.43 9.66 1.62
N ARG A 194 -0.63 10.25 0.43
CA ARG A 194 -0.19 11.60 0.04
C ARG A 194 -0.75 12.78 0.85
N ALA A 195 -1.60 12.56 1.85
CA ALA A 195 -1.78 13.57 2.90
C ALA A 195 -0.45 13.99 3.53
N PHE A 196 0.57 13.13 3.49
CA PHE A 196 1.93 13.45 3.90
C PHE A 196 2.49 14.68 3.17
N ASP A 197 2.23 14.80 1.86
CA ASP A 197 2.70 15.92 1.03
C ASP A 197 2.00 17.25 1.40
N GLN A 198 0.94 17.21 2.20
CA GLN A 198 0.22 18.39 2.70
C GLN A 198 0.54 18.71 4.17
N CYS A 199 1.44 17.95 4.81
CA CYS A 199 1.90 18.26 6.15
C CYS A 199 2.66 19.59 6.15
N ARG A 200 2.43 20.39 7.19
CA ARG A 200 3.15 21.65 7.44
C ARG A 200 4.66 21.46 7.52
N ASP A 201 5.08 20.35 8.16
CA ASP A 201 6.47 19.94 8.28
C ASP A 201 6.57 18.42 8.01
N THR A 202 7.15 18.07 6.86
CA THR A 202 7.30 16.68 6.43
C THR A 202 8.34 15.91 7.24
N VAL A 203 9.34 16.58 7.82
CA VAL A 203 10.37 15.92 8.65
C VAL A 203 9.77 15.51 9.99
N GLU A 204 9.04 16.42 10.63
CA GLU A 204 8.31 16.11 11.88
C GLU A 204 7.26 15.03 11.63
N ALA A 205 6.48 15.17 10.54
CA ALA A 205 5.48 14.18 10.16
C ALA A 205 6.10 12.78 9.99
N TYR A 206 7.22 12.68 9.27
CA TYR A 206 7.88 11.40 9.00
C TYR A 206 8.40 10.74 10.28
N GLY A 207 9.06 11.50 11.16
CA GLY A 207 9.54 10.99 12.45
C GLY A 207 8.41 10.51 13.37
N ASN A 208 7.20 11.02 13.20
CA ASN A 208 6.03 10.62 13.99
C ASN A 208 5.39 9.31 13.49
N LEU A 209 5.49 8.97 12.20
CA LEU A 209 4.78 7.85 11.58
C LEU A 209 5.20 6.48 12.13
N GLU A 210 6.50 6.26 12.35
CA GLU A 210 7.01 4.98 12.86
C GLU A 210 6.42 4.65 14.25
N GLY A 211 6.39 5.63 15.15
CA GLY A 211 5.83 5.46 16.49
C GLY A 211 4.32 5.19 16.50
N LEU A 212 3.62 5.51 15.41
CA LEU A 212 2.20 5.19 15.23
C LEU A 212 1.98 3.76 14.70
N GLY A 213 3.03 3.09 14.22
CA GLY A 213 2.96 1.76 13.59
C GLY A 213 2.71 1.80 12.08
N VAL A 214 2.90 2.96 11.44
CA VAL A 214 2.85 3.09 9.99
C VAL A 214 4.12 2.47 9.39
N ARG A 215 3.95 1.60 8.40
CA ARG A 215 5.06 0.89 7.76
C ARG A 215 5.56 1.58 6.50
N TYR A 216 4.67 2.21 5.75
CA TYR A 216 4.99 2.82 4.46
C TYR A 216 4.51 4.27 4.42
N VAL A 217 5.19 5.13 3.67
CA VAL A 217 4.70 6.49 3.37
C VAL A 217 4.71 6.71 1.86
N LEU A 218 3.58 7.19 1.33
CA LEU A 218 3.40 7.49 -0.08
C LEU A 218 3.56 8.99 -0.29
N THR A 219 4.56 9.41 -1.08
CA THR A 219 4.94 10.83 -1.17
C THR A 219 5.53 11.19 -2.52
N SER A 220 5.27 12.43 -2.95
CA SER A 220 5.97 13.12 -4.04
C SER A 220 7.09 14.03 -3.53
N GLY A 221 7.53 13.88 -2.28
CA GLY A 221 8.46 14.79 -1.62
C GLY A 221 7.87 16.19 -1.40
N ALA A 222 6.55 16.28 -1.16
CA ALA A 222 5.80 17.55 -1.10
C ALA A 222 5.94 18.44 -2.35
N ALA A 223 6.23 17.84 -3.51
CA ALA A 223 6.28 18.51 -4.80
C ALA A 223 5.15 18.04 -5.73
N GLN A 224 5.03 18.63 -6.93
CA GLN A 224 4.01 18.21 -7.91
C GLN A 224 4.22 16.77 -8.40
N THR A 225 5.48 16.41 -8.68
CA THR A 225 5.88 15.05 -9.08
C THR A 225 6.96 14.51 -8.15
N ALA A 226 7.10 13.19 -8.09
CA ALA A 226 8.18 12.54 -7.33
C ALA A 226 9.57 12.97 -7.82
N ALA A 227 9.71 13.23 -9.13
CA ALA A 227 10.96 13.70 -9.71
C ALA A 227 11.33 15.10 -9.20
N ASP A 228 10.34 16.01 -9.12
CA ASP A 228 10.56 17.37 -8.58
C ASP A 228 10.92 17.33 -7.08
N GLY A 229 10.34 16.39 -6.33
CA GLY A 229 10.58 16.21 -4.90
C GLY A 229 11.72 15.26 -4.56
N ALA A 230 12.55 14.85 -5.54
CA ALA A 230 13.55 13.80 -5.37
C ALA A 230 14.51 14.04 -4.19
N SER A 231 14.94 15.29 -3.97
CA SER A 231 15.84 15.62 -2.85
C SER A 231 15.20 15.38 -1.48
N VAL A 232 13.92 15.69 -1.33
CA VAL A 232 13.16 15.42 -0.09
C VAL A 232 13.01 13.92 0.09
N ILE A 233 12.63 13.19 -0.96
CA ILE A 233 12.50 11.73 -0.93
C ILE A 233 13.83 11.07 -0.52
N ALA A 234 14.95 11.51 -1.10
CA ALA A 234 16.29 11.03 -0.74
C ALA A 234 16.61 11.22 0.75
N GLY A 235 16.28 12.39 1.30
CA GLY A 235 16.44 12.67 2.73
C GLY A 235 15.62 11.73 3.62
N LEU A 236 14.36 11.48 3.24
CA LEU A 236 13.48 10.55 3.97
C LEU A 236 14.01 9.11 3.92
N VAL A 237 14.45 8.64 2.75
CA VAL A 237 15.07 7.31 2.60
C VAL A 237 16.31 7.18 3.49
N ALA A 238 17.21 8.19 3.46
CA ALA A 238 18.44 8.18 4.24
C ALA A 238 18.22 8.17 5.76
N SER A 239 17.09 8.72 6.24
CA SER A 239 16.77 8.74 7.67
C SER A 239 16.32 7.38 8.25
N GLY A 240 16.01 6.38 7.41
CA GLY A 240 15.79 4.99 7.86
C GLY A 240 14.49 4.71 8.63
N GLY A 241 13.47 5.55 8.46
CA GLY A 241 12.14 5.39 9.06
C GLY A 241 11.19 4.45 8.28
N PRO A 242 9.88 4.76 8.22
CA PRO A 242 8.92 4.01 7.41
C PRO A 242 9.38 3.92 5.94
N THR A 243 9.10 2.80 5.27
CA THR A 243 9.51 2.61 3.88
C THR A 243 8.86 3.66 2.98
N VAL A 244 9.70 4.46 2.30
CA VAL A 244 9.25 5.51 1.37
C VAL A 244 8.85 4.88 0.04
N VAL A 245 7.62 5.15 -0.38
CA VAL A 245 7.05 4.76 -1.66
C VAL A 245 6.94 6.02 -2.52
N ALA A 246 7.76 6.13 -3.57
CA ALA A 246 7.73 7.29 -4.45
C ALA A 246 6.42 7.29 -5.27
N ALA A 247 5.68 8.39 -5.19
CA ALA A 247 4.40 8.57 -5.86
C ALA A 247 4.24 9.99 -6.38
N GLY A 248 3.33 10.19 -7.33
CA GLY A 248 3.13 11.49 -8.00
C GLY A 248 3.78 11.50 -9.38
N ALA A 249 2.99 11.13 -10.39
CA ALA A 249 3.39 11.05 -11.79
C ALA A 249 4.59 10.15 -12.10
N VAL A 250 4.86 9.13 -11.27
CA VAL A 250 5.88 8.12 -11.55
C VAL A 250 5.47 7.29 -12.77
N ARG A 251 6.40 7.13 -13.72
CA ARG A 251 6.22 6.42 -14.98
C ARG A 251 7.42 5.50 -15.23
N PRO A 252 7.31 4.51 -16.14
CA PRO A 252 8.48 3.74 -16.58
C PRO A 252 9.59 4.63 -17.13
N ASP A 253 9.20 5.66 -17.89
CA ASP A 253 10.12 6.70 -18.37
C ASP A 253 10.65 7.53 -17.20
N GLY A 254 11.98 7.55 -17.03
CA GLY A 254 12.66 8.26 -15.94
C GLY A 254 12.72 7.51 -14.61
N LEU A 255 12.27 6.25 -14.56
CA LEU A 255 12.29 5.45 -13.33
C LEU A 255 13.71 5.23 -12.79
N VAL A 256 14.67 4.93 -13.67
CA VAL A 256 16.07 4.68 -13.28
C VAL A 256 16.64 5.91 -12.58
N ASP A 257 16.53 7.08 -13.20
CA ASP A 257 17.01 8.34 -12.63
C ASP A 257 16.33 8.66 -11.29
N LEU A 258 15.03 8.41 -11.17
CA LEU A 258 14.29 8.59 -9.92
C LEU A 258 14.84 7.67 -8.82
N VAL A 259 15.04 6.37 -9.11
CA VAL A 259 15.56 5.43 -8.11
C VAL A 259 17.00 5.75 -7.73
N GLU A 260 17.86 6.08 -8.68
CA GLU A 260 19.26 6.42 -8.41
C GLU A 260 19.40 7.72 -7.60
N SER A 261 18.60 8.74 -7.92
CA SER A 261 18.66 10.03 -7.22
C SER A 261 18.01 10.03 -5.83
N THR A 262 17.08 9.11 -5.57
CA THR A 262 16.32 9.07 -4.31
C THR A 262 16.66 7.88 -3.41
N GLY A 263 17.21 6.80 -3.97
CA GLY A 263 17.43 5.54 -3.26
C GLY A 263 16.15 4.76 -2.91
N VAL A 264 14.98 5.15 -3.43
CA VAL A 264 13.73 4.44 -3.13
C VAL A 264 13.75 3.00 -3.63
N ARG A 265 13.10 2.13 -2.88
CA ARG A 265 12.96 0.69 -3.19
C ARG A 265 11.54 0.30 -3.57
N GLU A 266 10.58 1.21 -3.44
CA GLU A 266 9.19 1.00 -3.83
C GLU A 266 8.66 2.22 -4.57
N VAL A 267 7.86 1.97 -5.61
CA VAL A 267 7.25 3.01 -6.44
C VAL A 267 5.77 2.72 -6.67
N HIS A 268 4.98 3.79 -6.79
CA HIS A 268 3.54 3.73 -7.00
C HIS A 268 3.16 4.36 -8.35
N MET A 269 2.55 3.57 -9.24
CA MET A 269 2.17 3.99 -10.60
C MET A 269 0.69 3.70 -10.88
N ARG A 270 0.00 4.59 -11.60
CA ARG A 270 -1.44 4.38 -11.91
C ARG A 270 -1.72 3.44 -13.08
N CYS A 271 -0.82 3.37 -14.05
CA CYS A 271 -0.96 2.58 -15.29
C CYS A 271 -2.37 2.60 -15.94
N PRO A 272 -3.01 3.78 -16.14
CA PRO A 272 -4.36 3.84 -16.68
C PRO A 272 -4.39 3.62 -18.19
N ARG A 273 -5.51 3.12 -18.72
CA ARG A 273 -5.84 3.22 -20.14
C ARG A 273 -6.05 4.68 -20.52
N GLU A 274 -5.57 5.05 -21.70
CA GLU A 274 -5.78 6.38 -22.25
C GLU A 274 -7.18 6.55 -22.82
N GLY A 275 -7.61 7.81 -23.00
CA GLY A 275 -8.87 8.15 -23.68
C GLY A 275 -10.14 7.93 -22.88
N MET A 276 -10.04 7.67 -21.57
CA MET A 276 -11.19 7.55 -20.66
C MET A 276 -11.80 8.93 -20.38
N SER A 277 -13.13 8.99 -20.26
CA SER A 277 -13.84 10.19 -19.83
C SER A 277 -13.58 10.48 -18.33
N PRO A 278 -13.58 11.75 -17.88
CA PRO A 278 -13.47 12.08 -16.46
C PRO A 278 -14.51 11.41 -15.55
N ASP A 279 -15.71 11.14 -16.08
CA ASP A 279 -16.83 10.51 -15.37
C ASP A 279 -16.77 8.97 -15.39
N GLU A 280 -15.85 8.39 -16.16
CA GLU A 280 -15.65 6.95 -16.20
C GLU A 280 -14.65 6.50 -15.13
N PRO A 281 -14.89 5.35 -14.47
CA PRO A 281 -13.90 4.80 -13.57
C PRO A 281 -12.61 4.49 -14.31
N GLN A 282 -11.46 4.68 -13.66
CA GLN A 282 -10.15 4.34 -14.22
C GLN A 282 -10.10 2.85 -14.58
N ARG A 283 -9.58 2.52 -15.77
CA ARG A 283 -9.26 1.15 -16.17
C ARG A 283 -7.75 0.97 -16.26
N THR A 284 -7.23 -0.14 -15.75
CA THR A 284 -5.80 -0.46 -15.84
C THR A 284 -5.42 -0.94 -17.24
N ASP A 285 -4.28 -0.49 -17.73
CA ASP A 285 -3.67 -0.93 -18.98
C ASP A 285 -2.63 -2.03 -18.71
N GLU A 286 -2.89 -3.25 -19.20
CA GLU A 286 -2.00 -4.39 -18.96
C GLU A 286 -0.63 -4.23 -19.62
N ALA A 287 -0.56 -3.64 -20.83
CA ALA A 287 0.71 -3.44 -21.52
C ALA A 287 1.59 -2.44 -20.77
N LEU A 288 0.97 -1.38 -20.23
CA LEU A 288 1.68 -0.41 -19.40
C LEU A 288 2.15 -1.01 -18.07
N VAL A 289 1.35 -1.87 -17.42
CA VAL A 289 1.81 -2.59 -16.23
C VAL A 289 2.98 -3.51 -16.56
N ARG A 290 2.92 -4.28 -17.65
CA ARG A 290 4.04 -5.16 -18.06
C ARG A 290 5.32 -4.36 -18.31
N ARG A 291 5.21 -3.24 -19.02
CA ARG A 291 6.33 -2.32 -19.24
C ARG A 291 6.89 -1.78 -17.92
N ALA A 292 6.02 -1.40 -16.97
CA ALA A 292 6.44 -0.94 -15.66
C ALA A 292 7.17 -2.04 -14.88
N VAL A 293 6.66 -3.28 -14.91
CA VAL A 293 7.30 -4.46 -14.33
C VAL A 293 8.68 -4.68 -14.92
N GLU A 294 8.80 -4.75 -16.25
CA GLU A 294 10.10 -4.90 -16.92
C GLU A 294 11.09 -3.81 -16.50
N THR A 295 10.62 -2.57 -16.41
CA THR A 295 11.47 -1.43 -16.04
C THR A 295 11.94 -1.53 -14.59
N VAL A 296 11.05 -1.78 -13.60
CA VAL A 296 11.46 -1.90 -12.18
C VAL A 296 12.41 -3.07 -11.93
N ARG A 297 12.30 -4.15 -12.72
CA ARG A 297 13.19 -5.32 -12.62
C ARG A 297 14.56 -5.07 -13.25
N ALA A 298 14.64 -4.14 -14.20
CA ALA A 298 15.89 -3.76 -14.86
C ALA A 298 16.68 -2.69 -14.08
N VAL A 299 16.09 -2.03 -13.09
CA VAL A 299 16.79 -1.02 -12.27
C VAL A 299 17.94 -1.67 -11.51
N PRO A 300 19.19 -1.21 -11.70
CA PRO A 300 20.32 -1.72 -10.93
C PRO A 300 20.19 -1.26 -9.47
N LEU A 301 20.24 -2.21 -8.54
CA LEU A 301 20.25 -1.91 -7.12
C LEU A 301 21.68 -2.06 -6.56
N PRO A 302 22.12 -1.14 -5.68
CA PRO A 302 23.39 -1.31 -4.99
C PRO A 302 23.37 -2.61 -4.18
N LYS A 303 24.45 -3.40 -4.31
CA LYS A 303 24.67 -4.65 -3.57
C LYS A 303 24.96 -4.39 -2.10
#